data_AF-A0A7C1CUP4-F1
#
_entry.id   AF-A0A7C1CUP4-F1
#
_cell.length_a   1.000
_cell.length_b   1.000
_cell.length_c   1.000
_cell.angle_alpha   90.00
_cell.angle_beta   90.00
_cell.angle_gamma   90.00
#
_symmetry.space_group_name_H-M   'P 1'
#
loop_
_entity.id
_entity.type
_entity.pdbx_description
1 polymer ?
#
loop_
_entity_poly.entity_id
_entity_poly.type
_entity_poly.pdbx_seq_one_letter_code
_entity_poly.pdbx_strand_id
1 'polypeptide(L)'
;GQESNLFYSLKNGELLWIFETDSDSAGFYSSPALGSDGTVYTTCHDGFLYALDPADGSLKWGLRIAEDVEDSSIASSPIVGEEDEIFVCTYGGVCSAIDSEGEVIWSTNLQSEIVSTPVSCSNGVLYVIGRGEARLFQLNISDGSLERSDHIGSDSLGSPVMSKDGTLYYAVTLNDIGGRSRLGSLSTHSSPSGSWPMFGQDHNRSGRQESF
;
A
#
# COMPACT_ATOMS: atom_id res chain seq x y z
N GLY A 1 22.81 3.65 -0.03
CA GLY A 1 23.47 4.24 1.15
C GLY A 1 23.44 5.75 1.06
N GLN A 2 22.24 6.30 1.13
CA GLN A 2 21.84 7.53 1.82
C GLN A 2 20.31 7.49 1.67
N GLU A 3 19.58 7.60 2.77
CA GLU A 3 18.13 7.73 2.73
C GLU A 3 17.88 9.08 2.06
N SER A 4 17.38 9.08 0.82
CA SER A 4 17.07 10.33 0.13
C SER A 4 15.62 10.69 0.42
N ASN A 5 15.44 11.83 1.08
CA ASN A 5 14.18 12.53 1.27
C ASN A 5 13.62 13.15 -0.03
N LEU A 6 14.09 12.68 -1.20
CA LEU A 6 13.78 13.22 -2.51
C LEU A 6 12.89 12.28 -3.30
N PHE A 7 11.81 12.83 -3.86
CA PHE A 7 10.88 12.16 -4.75
C PHE A 7 10.88 12.88 -6.11
N TYR A 8 11.02 12.11 -7.19
CA TYR A 8 11.32 12.66 -8.52
C TYR A 8 10.20 12.37 -9.51
N SER A 9 9.96 13.31 -10.42
CA SER A 9 9.16 13.09 -11.61
C SER A 9 9.99 13.29 -12.87
N LEU A 10 9.85 12.37 -13.82
CA LEU A 10 10.51 12.42 -15.11
C LEU A 10 9.52 12.22 -16.24
N LYS A 11 9.78 12.88 -17.37
CA LYS A 11 9.05 12.68 -18.62
C LYS A 11 10.05 12.51 -19.76
N ASN A 12 9.98 11.37 -20.45
CA ASN A 12 10.91 11.01 -21.52
C ASN A 12 12.40 11.03 -21.08
N GLY A 13 12.67 10.73 -19.81
CA GLY A 13 14.02 10.75 -19.24
C GLY A 13 14.51 12.14 -18.80
N GLU A 14 13.70 13.19 -18.96
CA GLU A 14 14.01 14.53 -18.47
C GLU A 14 13.36 14.77 -17.11
N LEU A 15 14.11 15.34 -16.17
CA LEU A 15 13.61 15.74 -14.86
C LEU A 15 12.57 16.85 -15.01
N LEU A 16 11.37 16.64 -14.48
CA LEU A 16 10.31 17.66 -14.42
C LEU A 16 10.36 18.44 -13.12
N TRP A 17 10.32 17.73 -12.00
CA TRP A 17 10.29 18.32 -10.66
C TRP A 17 10.84 17.34 -9.62
N ILE A 18 11.23 17.91 -8.47
CA ILE A 18 11.70 17.19 -7.28
C ILE A 18 10.87 17.69 -6.11
N PHE A 19 10.30 16.76 -5.34
CA PHE A 19 9.75 17.01 -4.03
C PHE A 19 10.74 16.55 -2.97
N GLU A 20 10.95 17.35 -1.93
CA GLU A 20 11.84 17.06 -0.81
C GLU A 20 11.05 17.11 0.49
N THR A 21 11.18 16.08 1.35
CA THR A 21 10.58 16.10 2.68
C THR A 21 11.48 16.84 3.66
N ASP A 22 10.88 17.39 4.73
CA ASP A 22 11.61 18.06 5.81
C ASP A 22 12.47 17.10 6.68
N SER A 23 12.38 15.78 6.45
CA SER A 23 13.09 14.77 7.23
C SER A 23 14.41 14.38 6.56
N ASP A 24 15.54 14.74 7.19
CA ASP A 24 16.89 14.42 6.68
C ASP A 24 17.29 12.94 6.80
N SER A 25 16.43 12.09 7.36
CA SER A 25 16.73 10.67 7.67
C SER A 25 15.53 9.77 7.43
N ALA A 26 14.70 10.12 6.46
CA ALA A 26 13.61 9.26 5.99
C ALA A 26 13.63 9.18 4.46
N GLY A 27 13.43 7.98 3.94
CA GLY A 27 13.42 7.71 2.52
C GLY A 27 12.04 7.33 1.99
N PHE A 28 11.85 7.54 0.69
CA PHE A 28 10.76 6.95 -0.08
C PHE A 28 11.14 5.51 -0.47
N TYR A 29 10.55 4.52 0.20
CA TYR A 29 10.81 3.09 -0.05
C TYR A 29 9.69 2.40 -0.84
N SER A 30 8.55 3.07 -0.97
CA SER A 30 7.32 2.55 -1.55
C SER A 30 7.06 3.10 -2.96
N SER A 31 6.18 2.42 -3.71
CA SER A 31 5.74 2.92 -5.01
C SER A 31 4.64 3.97 -4.83
N PRO A 32 4.61 5.06 -5.62
CA PRO A 32 3.56 6.07 -5.54
C PRO A 32 2.28 5.62 -6.26
N ALA A 33 1.13 6.17 -5.85
CA ALA A 33 -0.16 5.97 -6.50
C ALA A 33 -0.68 7.26 -7.16
N LEU A 34 -1.62 7.12 -8.09
CA LEU A 34 -2.27 8.23 -8.76
C LEU A 34 -3.77 8.22 -8.42
N GLY A 35 -4.27 9.37 -7.97
CA GLY A 35 -5.70 9.64 -7.85
C GLY A 35 -6.38 9.81 -9.21
N SER A 36 -7.71 9.76 -9.24
CA SER A 36 -8.48 9.95 -10.49
C SER A 36 -8.27 11.34 -11.12
N ASP A 37 -7.96 12.34 -10.29
CA ASP A 37 -7.65 13.72 -10.70
C ASP A 37 -6.18 13.93 -11.11
N GLY A 38 -5.36 12.87 -11.01
CA GLY A 38 -3.93 12.90 -11.28
C GLY A 38 -3.04 13.27 -10.09
N THR A 39 -3.59 13.50 -8.90
CA THR A 39 -2.81 13.71 -7.67
C THR A 39 -1.86 12.54 -7.44
N VAL A 40 -0.60 12.86 -7.14
CA VAL A 40 0.42 11.85 -6.82
C VAL A 40 0.41 11.62 -5.31
N TYR A 41 0.10 10.41 -4.89
CA TYR A 41 0.19 9.98 -3.50
C TYR A 41 1.47 9.17 -3.27
N THR A 42 2.25 9.54 -2.27
CA THR A 42 3.48 8.84 -1.93
C THR A 42 3.67 8.75 -0.42
N THR A 43 4.28 7.67 0.04
CA THR A 43 4.54 7.41 1.46
C THR A 43 6.02 7.47 1.75
N CYS A 44 6.36 8.04 2.90
CA CYS A 44 7.73 8.18 3.36
C CYS A 44 7.92 7.48 4.72
N HIS A 45 9.16 7.05 4.98
CA HIS A 45 9.52 6.38 6.23
C HIS A 45 9.43 7.28 7.47
N ASP A 46 9.24 8.60 7.30
CA ASP A 46 8.93 9.55 8.38
C ASP A 46 7.50 9.40 8.93
N GLY A 47 6.70 8.52 8.31
CA GLY A 47 5.33 8.23 8.70
C GLY A 47 4.29 9.12 8.04
N PHE A 48 4.68 9.88 7.01
CA PHE A 48 3.76 10.72 6.26
C PHE A 48 3.26 10.05 4.98
N LEU A 49 1.98 10.29 4.71
CA LEU A 49 1.40 10.22 3.38
C LEU A 49 1.37 11.64 2.80
N TYR A 50 1.92 11.82 1.60
CA TYR A 50 1.97 13.08 0.90
C TYR A 50 1.10 13.02 -0.36
N ALA A 51 0.34 14.09 -0.59
CA ALA A 51 -0.35 14.36 -1.84
C ALA A 51 0.34 15.51 -2.57
N LEU A 52 0.79 15.25 -3.79
CA LEU A 52 1.55 16.19 -4.60
C LEU A 52 0.79 16.55 -5.89
N ASP A 53 0.90 17.80 -6.31
CA ASP A 53 0.42 18.24 -7.61
C ASP A 53 1.28 17.61 -8.73
N PRO A 54 0.67 16.92 -9.71
CA PRO A 54 1.44 16.26 -10.77
C PRO A 54 2.16 17.23 -11.71
N ALA A 55 1.72 18.49 -11.80
CA ALA A 55 2.27 19.48 -12.73
C ALA A 55 3.63 20.01 -12.28
N ASP A 56 3.79 20.27 -10.98
CA ASP A 56 4.98 20.93 -10.43
C ASP A 56 5.58 20.27 -9.18
N GLY A 57 4.95 19.21 -8.66
CA GLY A 57 5.41 18.50 -7.46
C GLY A 57 5.13 19.25 -6.15
N SER A 58 4.33 20.33 -6.19
CA SER A 58 3.98 21.08 -4.99
C SER A 58 3.13 20.25 -4.03
N LEU A 59 3.35 20.45 -2.73
CA LEU A 59 2.61 19.76 -1.69
C LEU A 59 1.17 20.30 -1.62
N LYS A 60 0.19 19.43 -1.91
CA LYS A 60 -1.23 19.73 -1.64
C LYS A 60 -1.51 19.58 -0.15
N TRP A 61 -1.12 18.44 0.42
CA TRP A 61 -1.20 18.16 1.85
C TRP A 61 -0.23 17.04 2.25
N GLY A 62 0.13 17.02 3.52
CA GLY A 62 0.91 15.96 4.15
C GLY A 62 0.27 15.54 5.46
N LEU A 63 0.04 14.24 5.64
CA LEU A 63 -0.63 13.69 6.80
C LEU A 63 0.28 12.67 7.50
N ARG A 64 0.56 12.91 8.78
CA ARG A 64 1.27 11.93 9.61
C ARG A 64 0.28 10.87 10.11
N ILE A 65 0.47 9.62 9.69
CA ILE A 65 -0.41 8.52 10.08
C ILE A 65 0.01 7.99 11.44
N ALA A 66 -0.98 7.77 12.32
CA ALA A 66 -0.78 7.12 13.62
C ALA A 66 0.34 7.75 14.48
N GLU A 67 0.27 9.07 14.69
CA GLU A 67 1.25 9.82 15.50
C GLU A 67 1.46 9.23 16.91
N ASP A 68 0.43 8.60 17.48
CA ASP A 68 0.43 8.04 18.82
C ASP A 68 1.09 6.65 18.94
N VAL A 69 1.55 6.04 17.84
CA VAL A 69 2.24 4.73 17.90
C VAL A 69 3.76 4.88 17.91
N GLU A 70 4.43 3.91 18.57
CA GLU A 70 5.89 3.90 18.74
C GLU A 70 6.64 3.91 17.40
N ASP A 71 6.13 3.16 16.41
CA ASP A 71 6.66 3.14 15.05
C ASP A 71 5.57 3.44 14.03
N SER A 72 5.53 4.70 13.60
CA SER A 72 4.59 5.21 12.60
C SER A 72 5.16 5.18 11.19
N SER A 73 6.35 4.60 10.96
CA SER A 73 6.98 4.59 9.64
C SER A 73 6.08 3.89 8.62
N ILE A 74 6.08 4.35 7.37
CA ILE A 74 5.27 3.73 6.31
C ILE A 74 6.19 3.11 5.27
N ALA A 75 6.17 1.78 5.23
CA ALA A 75 6.84 0.96 4.21
C ALA A 75 5.86 0.32 3.22
N SER A 76 4.55 0.54 3.40
CA SER A 76 3.53 0.12 2.44
C SER A 76 3.36 1.18 1.35
N SER A 77 2.98 0.74 0.14
CA SER A 77 2.60 1.67 -0.92
C SER A 77 1.13 2.10 -0.75
N PRO A 78 0.78 3.37 -0.98
CA PRO A 78 -0.61 3.79 -0.97
C PRO A 78 -1.38 3.10 -2.10
N ILE A 79 -2.64 2.78 -1.85
CA ILE A 79 -3.58 2.37 -2.88
C ILE A 79 -4.75 3.37 -2.90
N VAL A 80 -5.26 3.69 -4.08
CA VAL A 80 -6.44 4.58 -4.22
C VAL A 80 -7.67 3.72 -4.48
N GLY A 81 -8.79 3.95 -3.81
CA GLY A 81 -10.06 3.25 -3.95
C GLY A 81 -10.82 3.63 -5.23
N GLU A 82 -12.02 3.08 -5.38
CA GLU A 82 -12.92 3.47 -6.47
C GLU A 82 -13.53 4.86 -6.25
N GLU A 83 -13.65 5.30 -5.00
CA GLU A 83 -14.18 6.62 -4.62
C GLU A 83 -13.05 7.57 -4.20
N ASP A 84 -11.83 7.35 -4.73
CA ASP A 84 -10.60 8.10 -4.43
C ASP A 84 -10.12 8.06 -2.97
N GLU A 85 -10.57 7.08 -2.17
CA GLU A 85 -10.03 6.90 -0.82
C GLU A 85 -8.63 6.31 -0.87
N ILE A 86 -7.69 6.86 -0.10
CA ILE A 86 -6.32 6.39 -0.01
C ILE A 86 -6.18 5.45 1.17
N PHE A 87 -5.75 4.22 0.91
CA PHE A 87 -5.45 3.23 1.95
C PHE A 87 -3.95 3.04 2.10
N VAL A 88 -3.48 3.12 3.35
CA VAL A 88 -2.09 2.93 3.75
C VAL A 88 -2.01 2.16 5.04
N CYS A 89 -0.90 1.46 5.25
CA CYS A 89 -0.59 0.81 6.53
C CYS A 89 0.81 1.19 7.01
N THR A 90 0.93 1.52 8.30
CA THR A 90 2.22 1.77 8.97
C THR A 90 2.90 0.47 9.35
N TYR A 91 4.21 0.53 9.55
CA TYR A 91 5.01 -0.57 10.07
C TYR A 91 4.49 -1.03 11.43
N GLY A 92 4.11 -0.10 12.32
CA GLY A 92 3.50 -0.40 13.62
C GLY A 92 2.10 -1.03 13.58
N GLY A 93 1.54 -1.25 12.40
CA GLY A 93 0.32 -2.04 12.21
C GLY A 93 -0.98 -1.26 12.15
N VAL A 94 -0.92 0.06 12.02
CA VAL A 94 -2.11 0.88 11.81
C VAL A 94 -2.40 0.94 10.32
N CYS A 95 -3.58 0.47 9.92
CA CYS A 95 -4.12 0.71 8.59
C CYS A 95 -5.17 1.81 8.67
N SER A 96 -5.21 2.65 7.65
CA SER A 96 -6.08 3.82 7.59
C SER A 96 -6.68 4.00 6.20
N ALA A 97 -7.88 4.58 6.14
CA ALA A 97 -8.43 5.19 4.94
C ALA A 97 -8.48 6.71 5.11
N ILE A 98 -8.09 7.40 4.05
CA ILE A 98 -7.97 8.86 3.99
C ILE A 98 -8.72 9.33 2.74
N ASP A 99 -9.44 10.44 2.80
CA ASP A 99 -10.07 11.01 1.61
C ASP A 99 -9.07 11.80 0.74
N SER A 100 -9.52 12.28 -0.42
CA SER A 100 -8.70 13.05 -1.35
C SER A 100 -8.17 14.36 -0.78
N GLU A 101 -8.83 14.88 0.26
CA GLU A 101 -8.52 16.12 0.97
C GLU A 101 -7.51 15.93 2.11
N GLY A 102 -7.18 14.68 2.45
CA GLY A 102 -6.22 14.33 3.49
C GLY A 102 -6.84 14.14 4.86
N GLU A 103 -8.16 14.00 4.97
CA GLU A 103 -8.86 13.71 6.22
C GLU A 103 -8.98 12.20 6.45
N VAL A 104 -8.76 11.77 7.69
CA VAL A 104 -8.84 10.35 8.06
C VAL A 104 -10.31 9.94 8.15
N ILE A 105 -10.72 9.01 7.30
CA ILE A 105 -12.05 8.39 7.32
C ILE A 105 -12.13 7.37 8.47
N TRP A 106 -11.15 6.47 8.53
CA TRP A 106 -11.02 5.49 9.62
C TRP A 106 -9.56 5.10 9.85
N SER A 107 -9.28 4.53 11.02
CA SER A 107 -7.98 3.96 11.37
C SER A 107 -8.13 2.77 12.31
N THR A 108 -7.45 1.67 11.99
CA THR A 108 -7.53 0.39 12.71
C THR A 108 -6.13 -0.14 12.98
N ASN A 109 -5.83 -0.42 14.26
CA ASN A 109 -4.58 -1.06 14.65
C ASN A 109 -4.74 -2.59 14.65
N LEU A 110 -4.01 -3.25 13.74
CA LEU A 110 -4.04 -4.70 13.55
C LEU A 110 -3.13 -5.47 14.53
N GLN A 111 -2.37 -4.76 15.37
CA GLN A 111 -1.41 -5.30 16.33
C GLN A 111 -0.42 -6.28 15.67
N SER A 112 -0.03 -5.97 14.45
CA SER A 112 0.85 -6.77 13.62
C SER A 112 1.70 -5.83 12.78
N GLU A 113 2.98 -6.13 12.63
CA GLU A 113 3.84 -5.32 11.78
C GLU A 113 3.34 -5.40 10.33
N ILE A 114 3.19 -4.29 9.61
CA ILE A 114 2.76 -4.30 8.21
C ILE A 114 3.84 -3.68 7.32
N VAL A 115 4.39 -4.50 6.43
CA VAL A 115 5.30 -4.06 5.35
C VAL A 115 4.68 -4.27 3.96
N SER A 116 3.52 -4.91 3.90
CA SER A 116 2.86 -5.25 2.64
C SER A 116 1.98 -4.10 2.14
N THR A 117 1.89 -3.96 0.82
CA THR A 117 0.88 -3.12 0.16
C THR A 117 -0.48 -3.81 0.25
N PRO A 118 -1.53 -3.16 0.78
CA PRO A 118 -2.86 -3.77 0.90
C PRO A 118 -3.54 -3.95 -0.46
N VAL A 119 -4.57 -4.80 -0.54
CA VAL A 119 -5.40 -5.02 -1.73
C VAL A 119 -6.86 -4.72 -1.42
N SER A 120 -7.45 -3.74 -2.09
CA SER A 120 -8.89 -3.47 -2.02
C SER A 120 -9.68 -4.30 -3.03
N CYS A 121 -10.90 -4.66 -2.65
CA CYS A 121 -11.81 -5.50 -3.44
C CYS A 121 -13.16 -4.82 -3.65
N SER A 122 -13.79 -5.12 -4.79
CA SER A 122 -15.12 -4.61 -5.17
C SER A 122 -16.25 -5.09 -4.26
N ASN A 123 -16.01 -6.11 -3.42
CA ASN A 123 -16.94 -6.58 -2.39
C ASN A 123 -16.78 -5.83 -1.06
N GLY A 124 -15.98 -4.76 -1.02
CA GLY A 124 -15.82 -3.93 0.17
C GLY A 124 -14.80 -4.46 1.18
N VAL A 125 -13.86 -5.30 0.75
CA VAL A 125 -12.84 -5.89 1.64
C VAL A 125 -11.44 -5.39 1.29
N LEU A 126 -10.70 -4.98 2.30
CA LEU A 126 -9.27 -4.67 2.25
C LEU A 126 -8.47 -5.83 2.82
N TYR A 127 -7.65 -6.48 1.99
CA TYR A 127 -6.74 -7.55 2.41
C TYR A 127 -5.37 -6.98 2.76
N VAL A 128 -4.87 -7.34 3.94
CA VAL A 128 -3.56 -6.92 4.45
C VAL A 128 -2.81 -8.13 4.96
N ILE A 129 -1.50 -8.22 4.70
CA ILE A 129 -0.68 -9.29 5.24
C ILE A 129 0.32 -8.73 6.26
N GLY A 130 0.21 -9.22 7.49
CA GLY A 130 1.17 -8.93 8.55
C GLY A 130 2.48 -9.66 8.37
N ARG A 131 3.56 -8.97 8.75
CA ARG A 131 4.88 -9.51 9.01
C ARG A 131 4.91 -10.12 10.41
N GLY A 132 5.65 -11.23 10.56
CA GLY A 132 5.62 -12.03 11.78
C GLY A 132 4.30 -12.78 11.96
N GLU A 133 4.37 -14.11 12.11
CA GLU A 133 3.21 -15.01 12.11
C GLU A 133 2.32 -14.96 10.86
N ALA A 134 2.76 -14.29 9.79
CA ALA A 134 2.07 -14.10 8.51
C ALA A 134 0.54 -14.20 8.62
N ARG A 135 -0.09 -13.16 9.15
CA ARG A 135 -1.55 -13.08 9.26
C ARG A 135 -2.15 -12.39 8.05
N LEU A 136 -3.16 -12.99 7.45
CA LEU A 136 -4.02 -12.35 6.45
C LEU A 136 -5.19 -11.71 7.19
N PHE A 137 -5.27 -10.39 7.14
CA PHE A 137 -6.37 -9.59 7.68
C PHE A 137 -7.35 -9.23 6.57
N GLN A 138 -8.63 -9.21 6.91
CA GLN A 138 -9.73 -8.79 6.06
C GLN A 138 -10.44 -7.67 6.82
N LEU A 139 -10.29 -6.44 6.34
CA LEU A 139 -10.98 -5.28 6.91
C LEU A 139 -12.13 -4.89 6.00
N ASN A 140 -13.22 -4.43 6.59
CA ASN A 140 -14.25 -3.75 5.84
C ASN A 140 -13.70 -2.40 5.35
N ILE A 141 -13.81 -2.12 4.06
CA ILE A 141 -13.21 -0.94 3.44
C ILE A 141 -13.87 0.36 3.87
N SER A 142 -15.15 0.31 4.26
CA SER A 142 -15.95 1.52 4.54
C SER A 142 -15.76 2.06 5.95
N ASP A 143 -15.45 1.19 6.92
CA ASP A 143 -15.33 1.57 8.33
C ASP A 143 -14.06 1.05 9.03
N GLY A 144 -13.23 0.28 8.32
CA GLY A 144 -11.99 -0.28 8.84
C GLY A 144 -12.19 -1.42 9.84
N SER A 145 -13.41 -1.92 10.04
CA SER A 145 -13.66 -3.01 10.99
C SER A 145 -12.99 -4.31 10.55
N LEU A 146 -12.35 -5.00 11.50
CA LEU A 146 -11.71 -6.30 11.24
C LEU A 146 -12.79 -7.38 11.12
N GLU A 147 -13.04 -7.86 9.90
CA GLU A 147 -14.01 -8.93 9.63
C GLU A 147 -13.43 -10.30 9.95
N ARG A 148 -12.16 -10.52 9.58
CA ARG A 148 -11.48 -11.81 9.74
C ARG A 148 -9.98 -11.67 9.81
N SER A 149 -9.33 -12.60 10.51
CA SER A 149 -7.89 -12.82 10.43
C SER A 149 -7.58 -14.32 10.35
N ASP A 150 -6.65 -14.69 9.48
CA ASP A 150 -6.22 -16.08 9.28
C ASP A 150 -4.69 -16.18 9.35
N HIS A 151 -4.19 -17.22 10.01
CA HIS A 151 -2.76 -17.53 10.01
C HIS A 151 -2.40 -18.27 8.72
N ILE A 152 -1.54 -17.66 7.89
CA ILE A 152 -1.19 -18.18 6.55
C ILE A 152 0.28 -18.60 6.42
N GLY A 153 1.10 -18.38 7.45
CA GLY A 153 2.50 -18.81 7.48
C GLY A 153 3.25 -18.30 8.72
N SER A 154 4.57 -18.40 8.73
CA SER A 154 5.37 -17.91 9.85
C SER A 154 5.90 -16.49 9.67
N ASP A 155 6.09 -16.06 8.42
CA ASP A 155 6.51 -14.69 8.11
C ASP A 155 6.10 -14.30 6.69
N SER A 156 5.98 -13.00 6.42
CA SER A 156 5.74 -12.46 5.09
C SER A 156 6.38 -11.09 4.94
N LEU A 157 7.04 -10.89 3.81
CA LEU A 157 7.55 -9.58 3.36
C LEU A 157 6.89 -9.15 2.04
N GLY A 158 6.05 -10.01 1.45
CA GLY A 158 5.50 -9.81 0.11
C GLY A 158 4.13 -9.15 0.14
N SER A 159 3.90 -8.21 -0.77
CA SER A 159 2.57 -7.67 -1.04
C SER A 159 1.72 -8.72 -1.78
N PRO A 160 0.49 -9.01 -1.33
CA PRO A 160 -0.42 -9.89 -2.07
C PRO A 160 -0.87 -9.24 -3.37
N VAL A 161 -1.22 -10.03 -4.38
CA VAL A 161 -1.82 -9.55 -5.64
C VAL A 161 -3.09 -10.33 -5.94
N MET A 162 -4.07 -9.72 -6.62
CA MET A 162 -5.34 -10.38 -6.92
C MET A 162 -5.63 -10.42 -8.42
N SER A 163 -6.09 -11.56 -8.93
CA SER A 163 -6.55 -11.70 -10.31
C SER A 163 -8.01 -11.26 -10.50
N LYS A 164 -8.43 -11.09 -11.76
CA LYS A 164 -9.81 -10.67 -12.12
C LYS A 164 -10.91 -11.54 -11.53
N ASP A 165 -10.63 -12.83 -11.41
CA ASP A 165 -11.57 -13.83 -10.90
C ASP A 165 -11.60 -13.91 -9.37
N GLY A 166 -10.83 -13.05 -8.69
CA GLY A 166 -10.75 -13.01 -7.24
C GLY A 166 -9.79 -13.99 -6.62
N THR A 167 -8.80 -14.48 -7.35
CA THR A 167 -7.74 -15.25 -6.70
C THR A 167 -6.68 -14.31 -6.13
N LEU A 168 -6.56 -14.27 -4.81
CA LEU A 168 -5.49 -13.58 -4.08
C LEU A 168 -4.26 -14.47 -4.01
N TYR A 169 -3.14 -14.02 -4.56
CA TYR A 169 -1.82 -14.66 -4.52
C TYR A 169 -0.93 -13.94 -3.52
N TYR A 170 -0.18 -14.71 -2.74
CA TYR A 170 0.73 -14.15 -1.74
C TYR A 170 1.94 -15.06 -1.52
N ALA A 171 3.05 -14.48 -1.10
CA ALA A 171 4.27 -15.20 -0.76
C ALA A 171 4.48 -15.18 0.75
N VAL A 172 4.63 -16.35 1.36
CA VAL A 172 4.88 -16.50 2.80
C VAL A 172 6.07 -17.41 3.03
N THR A 173 6.80 -17.17 4.10
CA THR A 173 7.78 -18.12 4.62
C THR A 173 7.07 -19.06 5.58
N LEU A 174 7.41 -20.35 5.50
CA LEU A 174 7.03 -21.33 6.48
C LEU A 174 8.27 -21.79 7.25
N ASN A 175 8.15 -21.83 8.58
CA ASN A 175 9.14 -22.44 9.46
C ASN A 175 8.90 -23.96 9.60
N ASP A 176 8.64 -24.64 8.47
CA ASP A 176 8.89 -26.08 8.37
C ASP A 176 10.41 -26.31 8.17
N ILE A 177 10.90 -27.50 8.54
CA ILE A 177 12.34 -27.82 8.54
C ILE A 177 12.97 -27.40 7.20
N GLY A 178 13.78 -26.33 7.23
CA GLY A 178 14.49 -25.79 6.07
C GLY A 178 14.08 -24.40 5.57
N GLY A 179 13.12 -23.70 6.22
CA GLY A 179 12.84 -22.28 5.92
C GLY A 179 12.44 -22.04 4.47
N ARG A 180 11.35 -22.69 4.03
CA ARG A 180 10.91 -22.63 2.63
C ARG A 180 9.92 -21.49 2.43
N SER A 181 10.13 -20.69 1.39
CA SER A 181 9.08 -19.79 0.88
C SER A 181 8.04 -20.60 0.11
N ARG A 182 6.76 -20.28 0.29
CA ARG A 182 5.65 -20.84 -0.48
C ARG A 182 4.83 -19.73 -1.13
N LEU A 183 4.36 -20.02 -2.34
CA LEU A 183 3.30 -19.28 -3.00
C LEU A 183 1.95 -19.85 -2.54
N GLY A 184 1.10 -19.02 -1.96
CA GLY A 184 -0.28 -19.34 -1.62
C GLY A 184 -1.26 -18.69 -2.59
N SER A 185 -2.46 -19.27 -2.69
CA SER A 185 -3.59 -18.69 -3.43
C SER A 185 -4.89 -18.90 -2.66
N LEU A 186 -5.75 -17.89 -2.58
CA LEU A 186 -7.08 -17.94 -1.97
C LEU A 186 -8.12 -17.35 -2.93
N SER A 187 -9.27 -18.01 -3.11
CA SER A 187 -10.40 -17.43 -3.86
C SER A 187 -11.21 -16.52 -2.94
N THR A 188 -11.36 -15.24 -3.32
CA THR A 188 -12.12 -14.19 -2.61
C THR A 188 -13.54 -14.02 -3.14
N HIS A 189 -13.88 -14.64 -4.29
CA HIS A 189 -15.14 -14.45 -5.02
C HIS A 189 -15.43 -12.98 -5.42
N SER A 190 -14.42 -12.10 -5.48
CA SER A 190 -14.55 -10.67 -5.82
C SER A 190 -13.43 -10.18 -6.75
N SER A 191 -13.49 -8.96 -7.29
CA SER A 191 -12.45 -8.40 -8.18
C SER A 191 -11.72 -7.23 -7.51
N PRO A 192 -10.49 -6.87 -7.92
CA PRO A 192 -9.78 -5.73 -7.32
C PRO A 192 -10.44 -4.41 -7.71
N SER A 193 -10.61 -3.49 -6.75
CA SER A 193 -11.28 -2.19 -6.96
C SER A 193 -10.33 -0.99 -7.03
N GLY A 194 -9.19 -1.00 -6.31
CA GLY A 194 -8.30 0.17 -6.22
C GLY A 194 -7.16 0.30 -7.25
N SER A 195 -6.68 1.53 -7.44
CA SER A 195 -5.42 1.93 -8.10
C SER A 195 -4.20 1.46 -7.32
N TRP A 196 -3.75 0.25 -7.65
CA TRP A 196 -2.48 -0.31 -7.18
C TRP A 196 -1.27 0.38 -7.85
N PRO A 197 -0.19 0.69 -7.11
CA PRO A 197 1.02 1.23 -7.72
C PRO A 197 1.85 0.10 -8.35
N MET A 198 1.96 0.05 -9.69
CA MET A 198 2.75 -0.95 -10.43
C MET A 198 3.35 -0.49 -11.76
N PHE A 199 4.43 -1.18 -12.16
CA PHE A 199 5.07 -1.14 -13.47
C PHE A 199 4.47 -2.26 -14.38
N GLY A 200 3.51 -1.94 -15.24
CA GLY A 200 2.93 -2.89 -16.23
C GLY A 200 1.45 -2.65 -16.58
N GLN A 201 1.15 -2.57 -17.88
CA GLN A 201 0.01 -1.87 -18.49
C GLN A 201 -1.19 -2.76 -18.90
N ASP A 202 -2.04 -3.24 -17.98
CA ASP A 202 -3.41 -3.67 -18.35
C ASP A 202 -4.46 -3.32 -17.27
N HIS A 203 -5.73 -3.22 -17.66
CA HIS A 203 -6.85 -2.82 -16.76
C HIS A 203 -7.08 -3.77 -15.59
N ASN A 204 -6.38 -4.90 -15.58
CA ASN A 204 -6.52 -5.98 -14.61
C ASN A 204 -5.19 -6.36 -13.96
N ARG A 205 -4.18 -5.53 -14.23
CA ARG A 205 -2.95 -5.34 -13.50
C ARG A 205 -2.22 -6.66 -13.23
N SER A 206 -2.10 -7.49 -14.27
CA SER A 206 -1.61 -8.88 -14.23
C SER A 206 -0.08 -9.03 -14.41
N GLY A 207 0.64 -7.93 -14.63
CA GLY A 207 2.06 -7.94 -15.00
C GLY A 207 2.33 -8.47 -16.42
N ARG A 208 1.30 -8.71 -17.25
CA ARG A 208 1.46 -9.05 -18.67
C ARG A 208 1.41 -7.81 -19.54
N GLN A 209 2.22 -7.81 -20.60
CA GLN A 209 2.09 -6.86 -21.70
C GLN A 209 0.92 -7.36 -22.58
N GLU A 210 -0.11 -6.53 -22.82
CA GLU A 210 -1.12 -6.89 -23.81
C GLU A 210 -0.45 -6.93 -25.20
N SER A 211 -0.56 -8.07 -25.88
CA SER A 211 -0.11 -8.21 -27.26
C SER A 211 -1.10 -7.48 -28.18
N PHE A 212 -0.56 -6.61 -29.04
CA PHE A 212 -1.25 -5.81 -30.06
C PHE A 212 -2.27 -6.57 -30.92
#